data_AF-A0A0F8WZF4-F1
#
_entry.id   AF-A0A0F8WZF4-F1
#
_cell.length_a   1.000
_cell.length_b   1.000
_cell.length_c   1.000
_cell.angle_alpha   90.00
_cell.angle_beta   90.00
_cell.angle_gamma   90.00
#
_symmetry.space_group_name_H-M   'P 1'
#
loop_
_entity.id
_entity.type
_entity.pdbx_description
1 polymer ?
#
loop_
_entity_poly.entity_id
_entity_poly.type
_entity_poly.pdbx_seq_one_letter_code
_entity_poly.pdbx_strand_id
1 'polypeptide(L)'
;LGIRRVLTHPDAGILSAYGIGMADFVRHRSHGVYRPYDERAVAALDETFEAMAADARAEVLDEGVPDRRIEVHRSLDLRYQGLDAYLTVGQPDDRTYGEAYEAQHKKLYGYTHQRRKLEIVAARVEVVGRSLQKLDQPQEATSGTPRPQRTVTSWFDARPHETRVFIREKLQPGHTITGPAIVCEPTSTTVIDPGWRAEVLGRGELLLQDHHRTGDCPNFRAAKMGLSPSAPQPSAPERADPIMLEIFNNQFAGIAEQMGITLRNTSSSVNVKERLDFSCAIFTPTGELVVNAPHIPVHLGAMSETVRAIVAENEAIKPGDVFVTNDPYRGGSHLPDVTVVTPVVDPKSGRLLFFTAGRAHHA
;
A
#
# COMPACT_ATOMS: atom_id res chain seq x y z
N LEU A 1 -3.21 2.55 -15.15
CA LEU A 1 -2.20 2.90 -14.10
C LEU A 1 -1.68 4.34 -14.18
N GLY A 2 -1.77 5.06 -15.31
CA GLY A 2 -1.33 6.47 -15.38
C GLY A 2 0.19 6.68 -15.23
N ILE A 3 0.96 5.59 -15.27
CA ILE A 3 2.42 5.60 -15.17
C ILE A 3 2.98 6.14 -16.49
N ARG A 4 3.76 7.22 -16.41
CA ARG A 4 4.40 7.86 -17.58
C ARG A 4 5.89 7.58 -17.71
N ARG A 5 6.47 6.96 -16.68
CA ARG A 5 7.89 6.64 -16.61
C ARG A 5 8.05 5.26 -15.98
N VAL A 6 8.78 4.39 -16.65
CA VAL A 6 9.15 3.07 -16.14
C VAL A 6 10.67 2.97 -16.18
N LEU A 7 11.27 2.53 -15.10
CA LEU A 7 12.70 2.30 -15.01
C LEU A 7 12.96 0.79 -14.95
N THR A 8 13.72 0.27 -15.90
CA THR A 8 14.14 -1.14 -15.92
C THR A 8 15.64 -1.23 -15.63
N HIS A 9 15.99 -2.00 -14.60
CA HIS A 9 17.37 -2.29 -14.20
C HIS A 9 18.05 -3.19 -15.25
N PRO A 10 19.36 -3.06 -15.51
CA PRO A 10 20.08 -3.94 -16.45
C PRO A 10 19.96 -5.43 -16.09
N ASP A 11 19.91 -5.73 -14.79
CA ASP A 11 19.74 -7.08 -14.28
C ASP A 11 18.28 -7.44 -13.95
N ALA A 12 17.30 -6.84 -14.62
CA ALA A 12 15.87 -7.05 -14.32
C ALA A 12 15.48 -8.54 -14.26
N GLY A 13 16.07 -9.38 -15.11
CA GLY A 13 15.83 -10.83 -15.13
C GLY A 13 16.36 -11.60 -13.91
N ILE A 14 17.30 -11.04 -13.17
CA ILE A 14 17.92 -11.66 -11.97
C ILE A 14 17.89 -10.72 -10.75
N LEU A 15 17.02 -9.70 -10.77
CA LEU A 15 17.05 -8.58 -9.83
C LEU A 15 16.91 -9.02 -8.37
N SER A 16 16.19 -10.10 -8.10
CA SER A 16 16.07 -10.68 -6.76
C SER A 16 17.42 -11.19 -6.22
N ALA A 17 18.20 -11.90 -7.05
CA ALA A 17 19.53 -12.39 -6.66
C ALA A 17 20.51 -11.24 -6.48
N TYR A 18 20.45 -10.24 -7.36
CA TYR A 18 21.20 -9.00 -7.22
C TYR A 18 20.87 -8.29 -5.90
N GLY A 19 19.58 -8.13 -5.58
CA GLY A 19 19.10 -7.53 -4.34
C GLY A 19 19.59 -8.26 -3.09
N ILE A 20 19.56 -9.60 -3.09
CA ILE A 20 20.11 -10.43 -1.99
C ILE A 20 21.61 -10.16 -1.82
N GLY A 21 22.37 -10.09 -2.92
CA GLY A 21 23.80 -9.80 -2.86
C GLY A 21 24.16 -8.38 -2.40
N MET A 22 23.25 -7.41 -2.61
CA MET A 22 23.43 -6.01 -2.20
C MET A 22 22.91 -5.71 -0.78
N ALA A 23 22.09 -6.59 -0.22
CA ALA A 23 21.43 -6.34 1.06
C ALA A 23 22.43 -6.25 2.22
N ASP A 24 22.05 -5.46 3.22
CA ASP A 24 22.74 -5.45 4.51
C ASP A 24 22.49 -6.79 5.24
N PHE A 25 23.43 -7.20 6.07
CA PHE A 25 23.27 -8.37 6.93
C PHE A 25 22.46 -7.97 8.16
N VAL A 26 21.21 -8.38 8.23
CA VAL A 26 20.34 -8.05 9.36
C VAL A 26 20.10 -9.30 10.21
N ARG A 27 20.23 -9.15 11.53
CA ARG A 27 19.84 -10.16 12.52
C ARG A 27 18.90 -9.56 13.55
N HIS A 28 17.84 -10.30 13.85
CA HIS A 28 16.85 -9.88 14.83
C HIS A 28 16.87 -10.79 16.05
N ARG A 29 16.57 -10.21 17.21
CA ARG A 29 16.24 -10.91 18.44
C ARG A 29 15.00 -10.29 19.07
N SER A 30 14.21 -11.13 19.71
CA SER A 30 13.03 -10.70 20.45
C SER A 30 12.91 -11.47 21.75
N HIS A 31 12.55 -10.77 22.82
CA HIS A 31 12.25 -11.36 24.12
C HIS A 31 10.87 -10.93 24.58
N GLY A 32 9.98 -11.88 24.89
CA GLY A 32 8.64 -11.60 25.40
C GLY A 32 8.70 -11.08 26.84
N VAL A 33 8.03 -9.96 27.11
CA VAL A 33 8.08 -9.26 28.41
C VAL A 33 6.74 -9.36 29.14
N TYR A 34 5.64 -8.99 28.49
CA TYR A 34 4.26 -8.98 29.03
C TYR A 34 4.14 -8.35 30.43
N ARG A 35 4.56 -7.09 30.57
CA ARG A 35 4.50 -6.33 31.84
C ARG A 35 3.95 -4.93 31.63
N PRO A 36 3.31 -4.32 32.65
CA PRO A 36 2.94 -2.91 32.60
C PRO A 36 4.15 -2.04 32.24
N TYR A 37 3.92 -1.04 31.39
CA TYR A 37 4.95 -0.08 31.01
C TYR A 37 5.16 0.94 32.14
N ASP A 38 6.41 1.04 32.57
CA ASP A 38 6.95 2.15 33.36
C ASP A 38 8.47 2.25 33.14
N GLU A 39 9.06 3.36 33.57
CA GLU A 39 10.50 3.62 33.38
C GLU A 39 11.39 2.55 34.04
N ARG A 40 10.97 1.96 35.16
CA ARG A 40 11.74 0.91 35.85
C ARG A 40 11.70 -0.40 35.08
N ALA A 41 10.54 -0.74 34.51
CA ALA A 41 10.37 -1.90 33.66
C ALA A 41 11.23 -1.79 32.40
N VAL A 42 11.33 -0.59 31.80
CA VAL A 42 12.22 -0.33 30.67
C VAL A 42 13.69 -0.47 31.09
N ALA A 43 14.10 0.16 32.19
CA ALA A 43 15.48 0.08 32.68
C ALA A 43 15.92 -1.37 33.00
N ALA A 44 14.99 -2.19 33.52
CA ALA A 44 15.26 -3.61 33.80
C ALA A 44 15.51 -4.45 32.53
N LEU A 45 15.20 -3.94 31.33
CA LEU A 45 15.46 -4.62 30.06
C LEU A 45 16.86 -4.34 29.50
N ASP A 46 17.64 -3.43 30.08
CA ASP A 46 18.96 -3.07 29.55
C ASP A 46 19.88 -4.29 29.43
N GLU A 47 19.98 -5.14 30.46
CA GLU A 47 20.76 -6.40 30.40
C GLU A 47 20.24 -7.36 29.32
N THR A 48 18.91 -7.42 29.12
CA THR A 48 18.29 -8.26 28.09
C THR A 48 18.62 -7.72 26.68
N PHE A 49 18.61 -6.41 26.49
CA PHE A 49 19.02 -5.76 25.25
C PHE A 49 20.50 -6.00 24.95
N GLU A 50 21.39 -5.87 25.94
CA GLU A 50 22.82 -6.13 25.74
C GLU A 50 23.09 -7.59 25.36
N ALA A 51 22.45 -8.54 26.05
CA ALA A 51 22.60 -9.96 25.75
C ALA A 51 22.12 -10.30 24.33
N MET A 52 20.93 -9.82 23.94
CA MET A 52 20.39 -10.01 22.59
C MET A 52 21.26 -9.34 21.52
N ALA A 53 21.77 -8.13 21.79
CA ALA A 53 22.64 -7.42 20.87
C ALA A 53 23.98 -8.14 20.69
N ALA A 54 24.61 -8.59 21.76
CA ALA A 54 25.87 -9.34 21.70
C ALA A 54 25.74 -10.62 20.88
N ASP A 55 24.66 -11.39 21.10
CA ASP A 55 24.37 -12.63 20.38
C ASP A 55 24.15 -12.40 18.87
N ALA A 56 23.27 -11.47 18.50
CA ALA A 56 23.03 -11.13 17.10
C ALA A 56 24.25 -10.50 16.40
N ARG A 57 25.05 -9.74 17.14
CA ARG A 57 26.28 -9.12 16.64
C ARG A 57 27.36 -10.15 16.36
N ALA A 58 27.46 -11.21 17.17
CA ALA A 58 28.39 -12.30 16.91
C ALA A 58 28.11 -12.97 15.55
N GLU A 59 26.83 -13.19 15.21
CA GLU A 59 26.45 -13.72 13.89
C GLU A 59 26.80 -12.76 12.75
N VAL A 60 26.55 -11.46 12.90
CA VAL A 60 26.88 -10.48 11.85
C VAL A 60 28.41 -10.36 11.64
N LEU A 61 29.19 -10.53 12.70
CA LEU A 61 30.66 -10.60 12.61
C LEU A 61 31.14 -11.86 11.88
N ASP A 62 30.48 -13.00 12.09
CA ASP A 62 30.80 -14.28 11.43
C ASP A 62 30.56 -14.21 9.91
N GLU A 63 29.63 -13.37 9.45
CA GLU A 63 29.42 -13.04 8.03
C GLU A 63 30.56 -12.17 7.43
N GLY A 64 31.59 -11.85 8.22
CA GLY A 64 32.76 -11.08 7.77
C GLY A 64 32.56 -9.56 7.74
N VAL A 65 31.49 -9.04 8.34
CA VAL A 65 31.24 -7.59 8.41
C VAL A 65 32.16 -6.95 9.46
N PRO A 66 32.94 -5.89 9.12
CA PRO A 66 33.77 -5.20 10.09
C PRO A 66 32.94 -4.52 11.18
N ASP A 67 33.39 -4.66 12.43
CA ASP A 67 32.80 -4.11 13.64
C ASP A 67 32.28 -2.66 13.52
N ARG A 68 33.09 -1.78 12.93
CA ARG A 68 32.80 -0.36 12.69
C ARG A 68 31.61 -0.09 11.75
N ARG A 69 31.07 -1.12 11.10
CA ARG A 69 29.93 -1.03 10.16
C ARG A 69 28.71 -1.77 10.68
N ILE A 70 28.73 -2.16 11.96
CA ILE A 70 27.62 -2.80 12.63
C ILE A 70 26.88 -1.75 13.46
N GLU A 71 25.59 -1.60 13.18
CA GLU A 71 24.66 -0.74 13.89
C GLU A 71 23.72 -1.62 14.72
N VAL A 72 23.37 -1.17 15.93
CA VAL A 72 22.41 -1.87 16.81
C VAL A 72 21.24 -0.95 17.07
N HIS A 73 20.04 -1.43 16.77
CA HIS A 73 18.78 -0.73 17.00
C HIS A 73 17.96 -1.48 18.04
N ARG A 74 17.46 -0.76 19.05
CA ARG A 74 16.57 -1.28 20.08
C ARG A 74 15.16 -0.77 19.84
N SER A 75 14.18 -1.62 20.11
CA SER A 75 12.77 -1.23 20.08
C SER A 75 11.94 -2.02 21.09
N LEU A 76 10.78 -1.47 21.44
CA LEU A 76 9.78 -2.13 22.26
C LEU A 76 8.49 -2.31 21.47
N ASP A 77 7.90 -3.50 21.56
CA ASP A 77 6.52 -3.73 21.14
C ASP A 77 5.60 -3.30 22.28
N LEU A 78 4.88 -2.20 22.07
CA LEU A 78 3.99 -1.60 23.06
C LEU A 78 2.53 -1.68 22.62
N ARG A 79 1.63 -1.84 23.58
CA ARG A 79 0.18 -1.76 23.34
C ARG A 79 -0.55 -1.16 24.53
N TYR A 80 -1.75 -0.64 24.30
CA TYR A 80 -2.68 -0.40 25.41
C TYR A 80 -3.17 -1.73 25.99
N GLN A 81 -3.27 -1.81 27.31
CA GLN A 81 -3.79 -2.99 28.01
C GLN A 81 -5.18 -3.38 27.50
N GLY A 82 -5.36 -4.67 27.22
CA GLY A 82 -6.59 -5.27 26.71
C GLY A 82 -6.71 -5.28 25.18
N LEU A 83 -5.82 -4.62 24.44
CA LEU A 83 -5.71 -4.77 22.99
C LEU A 83 -4.76 -5.93 22.64
N ASP A 84 -4.91 -6.49 21.44
CA ASP A 84 -3.97 -7.49 20.92
C ASP A 84 -2.88 -6.86 20.05
N ALA A 85 -3.25 -5.88 19.22
CA ALA A 85 -2.32 -5.20 18.35
C ALA A 85 -1.34 -4.33 19.15
N TYR A 86 -0.06 -4.41 18.78
CA TYR A 86 1.02 -3.60 19.31
C TYR A 86 1.64 -2.75 18.21
N LEU A 87 2.36 -1.70 18.61
CA LEU A 87 3.23 -0.93 17.75
C LEU A 87 4.67 -1.12 18.19
N THR A 88 5.56 -1.39 17.24
CA THR A 88 7.00 -1.42 17.49
C THR A 88 7.51 0.03 17.52
N VAL A 89 8.02 0.43 18.67
CA VAL A 89 8.55 1.77 18.94
C VAL A 89 10.07 1.68 19.05
N GLY A 90 10.78 2.27 18.09
CA GLY A 90 12.24 2.43 18.15
C GLY A 90 12.66 3.26 19.36
N GLN A 91 13.83 2.96 19.94
CA GLN A 91 14.33 3.68 21.11
C GLN A 91 14.46 5.19 20.81
N PRO A 92 13.69 6.06 21.50
CA PRO A 92 13.86 7.50 21.37
C PRO A 92 15.07 7.98 22.17
N ASP A 93 15.60 9.15 21.81
CA ASP A 93 16.83 9.72 22.40
C ASP A 93 16.71 9.93 23.93
N ASP A 94 15.53 10.36 24.38
CA ASP A 94 15.17 10.57 25.78
C ASP A 94 14.60 9.32 26.47
N ARG A 95 14.53 8.18 25.75
CA ARG A 95 13.92 6.91 26.19
C ARG A 95 12.44 7.02 26.61
N THR A 96 11.71 8.06 26.21
CA THR A 96 10.26 8.23 26.49
C THR A 96 9.38 7.43 25.53
N TYR A 97 9.49 6.09 25.57
CA TYR A 97 8.75 5.19 24.66
C TYR A 97 7.22 5.39 24.68
N GLY A 98 6.64 5.80 25.82
CA GLY A 98 5.20 6.05 25.92
C GLY A 98 4.72 7.21 25.03
N GLU A 99 5.45 8.33 25.02
CA GLU A 99 5.10 9.49 24.19
C GLU A 99 5.28 9.16 22.70
N ALA A 100 6.36 8.45 22.36
CA ALA A 100 6.60 7.97 21.00
C ALA A 100 5.50 7.00 20.52
N TYR A 101 5.05 6.08 21.39
CA TYR A 101 3.92 5.21 21.12
C TYR A 101 2.64 6.00 20.85
N GLU A 102 2.30 6.95 21.73
CA GLU A 102 1.10 7.77 21.59
C GLU A 102 1.11 8.60 20.30
N ALA A 103 2.25 9.18 19.93
CA ALA A 103 2.42 9.89 18.67
C ALA A 103 2.19 8.99 17.46
N GLN A 104 2.74 7.77 17.47
CA GLN A 104 2.55 6.79 16.40
C GLN A 104 1.11 6.27 16.35
N HIS A 105 0.50 5.98 17.49
CA HIS A 105 -0.89 5.55 17.60
C HIS A 105 -1.84 6.63 17.08
N LYS A 106 -1.62 7.91 17.43
CA LYS A 106 -2.40 9.04 16.90
C LYS A 106 -2.23 9.20 15.40
N LYS A 107 -1.02 8.99 14.86
CA LYS A 107 -0.77 9.04 13.42
C LYS A 107 -1.49 7.92 12.67
N LEU A 108 -1.52 6.71 13.22
CA LEU A 108 -2.11 5.53 12.58
C LEU A 108 -3.63 5.48 12.72
N TYR A 109 -4.16 5.82 13.90
CA TYR A 109 -5.57 5.61 14.24
C TYR A 109 -6.34 6.90 14.55
N GLY A 110 -5.66 8.05 14.63
CA GLY A 110 -6.29 9.36 14.82
C GLY A 110 -6.52 9.76 16.28
N TYR A 111 -6.22 8.91 17.27
CA TYR A 111 -6.48 9.18 18.68
C TYR A 111 -5.45 8.53 19.63
N THR A 112 -5.55 8.82 20.94
CA THR A 112 -4.82 8.14 22.02
C THR A 112 -5.81 7.74 23.13
N HIS A 113 -5.50 6.70 23.92
CA HIS A 113 -6.35 6.30 25.04
C HIS A 113 -5.91 7.00 26.33
N GLN A 114 -6.75 7.89 26.84
CA GLN A 114 -6.44 8.66 28.07
C GLN A 114 -6.49 7.82 29.36
N ARG A 115 -7.18 6.67 29.36
CA ARG A 115 -7.47 5.88 30.57
C ARG A 115 -6.83 4.49 30.59
N ARG A 116 -6.24 4.06 29.47
CA ARG A 116 -5.63 2.73 29.37
C ARG A 116 -4.13 2.86 29.57
N LYS A 117 -3.59 2.04 30.46
CA LYS A 117 -2.15 1.94 30.66
C LYS A 117 -1.52 1.19 29.48
N LEU A 118 -0.24 1.47 29.24
CA LEU A 118 0.57 0.73 28.29
C LEU A 118 1.10 -0.56 28.91
N GLU A 119 1.35 -1.55 28.05
CA GLU A 119 1.99 -2.82 28.36
C GLU A 119 3.14 -3.04 27.37
N ILE A 120 4.27 -3.50 27.89
CA ILE A 120 5.41 -3.97 27.11
C ILE A 120 5.15 -5.42 26.74
N VAL A 121 4.99 -5.69 25.44
CA VAL A 121 4.78 -7.04 24.91
C VAL A 121 6.11 -7.73 24.70
N ALA A 122 7.07 -7.05 24.05
CA ALA A 122 8.38 -7.60 23.76
C ALA A 122 9.45 -6.52 23.69
N ALA A 123 10.67 -6.92 24.03
CA ALA A 123 11.90 -6.18 23.70
C ALA A 123 12.49 -6.75 22.41
N ARG A 124 12.94 -5.88 21.50
CA ARG A 124 13.52 -6.28 20.21
C ARG A 124 14.86 -5.62 19.97
N VAL A 125 15.79 -6.38 19.41
CA VAL A 125 17.05 -5.88 18.87
C VAL A 125 17.13 -6.22 17.39
N GLU A 126 17.54 -5.24 16.60
CA GLU A 126 17.97 -5.40 15.22
C GLU A 126 19.44 -5.01 15.14
N VAL A 127 20.28 -5.92 14.66
CA VAL A 127 21.69 -5.67 14.38
C VAL A 127 21.88 -5.65 12.87
N VAL A 128 22.37 -4.53 12.34
CA VAL A 128 22.55 -4.28 10.91
C VAL A 128 24.03 -4.17 10.60
N GLY A 129 24.56 -5.13 9.86
CA GLY A 129 25.88 -5.09 9.26
C GLY A 129 25.82 -4.49 7.87
N ARG A 130 26.35 -3.27 7.69
CA ARG A 130 26.31 -2.57 6.39
C ARG A 130 27.17 -3.28 5.34
N SER A 131 26.54 -3.65 4.22
CA SER A 131 27.21 -4.31 3.11
C SER A 131 28.35 -3.47 2.55
N LEU A 132 29.46 -4.13 2.17
CA LEU A 132 30.62 -3.49 1.51
C LEU A 132 30.36 -3.21 0.03
N GLN A 133 29.30 -3.77 -0.52
CA GLN A 133 28.92 -3.58 -1.91
C GLN A 133 28.58 -2.11 -2.17
N LYS A 134 29.16 -1.56 -3.24
CA LYS A 134 28.86 -0.21 -3.71
C LYS A 134 28.29 -0.33 -5.11
N LEU A 135 27.27 0.47 -5.38
CA LEU A 135 26.76 0.63 -6.74
C LEU A 135 27.83 1.29 -7.61
N ASP A 136 28.07 0.74 -8.80
CA ASP A 136 29.02 1.26 -9.78
C ASP A 136 28.71 2.70 -10.17
N GLN A 137 29.72 3.57 -10.20
CA GLN A 137 29.49 4.98 -10.52
C GLN A 137 28.82 5.15 -11.89
N PRO A 138 27.87 6.10 -12.04
CA PRO A 138 27.25 6.38 -13.32
C PRO A 138 28.31 6.80 -14.35
N GLN A 139 28.27 6.16 -15.51
CA GLN A 139 29.05 6.54 -16.67
C GLN A 139 28.44 7.77 -17.35
N GLU A 140 29.30 8.58 -17.98
CA GLU A 140 28.86 9.76 -18.75
C GLU A 140 28.09 9.37 -20.01
N ALA A 141 27.13 10.22 -20.39
CA ALA A 141 26.36 10.02 -21.60
C ALA A 141 27.25 10.15 -22.84
N THR A 142 27.19 9.15 -23.70
CA THR A 142 27.91 9.12 -24.98
C THR A 142 27.06 9.75 -26.09
N SER A 143 27.71 10.47 -27.00
CA SER A 143 27.07 10.99 -28.19
C SER A 143 27.01 9.91 -29.27
N GLY A 144 25.81 9.47 -29.66
CA GLY A 144 25.65 8.49 -30.73
C GLY A 144 24.23 7.96 -30.87
N THR A 145 23.87 7.55 -32.09
CA THR A 145 22.60 6.87 -32.36
C THR A 145 22.83 5.35 -32.34
N PRO A 146 22.10 4.59 -31.49
CA PRO A 146 22.25 3.14 -31.46
C PRO A 146 21.82 2.51 -32.80
N ARG A 147 22.60 1.54 -33.29
CA ARG A 147 22.26 0.78 -34.49
C ARG A 147 21.46 -0.48 -34.13
N PRO A 148 20.34 -0.75 -34.81
CA PRO A 148 19.61 -2.00 -34.59
C PRO A 148 20.41 -3.19 -35.13
N GLN A 149 20.31 -4.33 -34.44
CA GLN A 149 20.90 -5.59 -34.88
C GLN A 149 20.12 -6.17 -36.07
N ARG A 150 18.80 -6.02 -36.04
CA ARG A 150 17.88 -6.43 -37.10
C ARG A 150 16.54 -5.70 -36.97
N THR A 151 15.69 -5.88 -37.96
CA THR A 151 14.31 -5.41 -37.97
C THR A 151 13.38 -6.61 -38.13
N VAL A 152 12.27 -6.62 -37.41
CA VAL A 152 11.25 -7.67 -37.45
C VAL A 152 9.85 -7.07 -37.54
N THR A 153 8.88 -7.83 -38.01
CA THR A 153 7.46 -7.45 -37.92
C THR A 153 6.92 -7.88 -36.55
N SER A 154 6.37 -6.93 -35.79
CA SER A 154 5.60 -7.21 -34.56
C SER A 154 4.16 -6.71 -34.72
N TRP A 155 3.28 -7.06 -33.79
CA TRP A 155 1.89 -6.64 -33.80
C TRP A 155 1.55 -5.86 -32.53
N PHE A 156 1.17 -4.60 -32.70
CA PHE A 156 0.62 -3.74 -31.64
C PHE A 156 -0.78 -3.31 -32.07
N ASP A 157 -1.75 -3.32 -31.15
CA ASP A 157 -3.15 -2.96 -31.44
C ASP A 157 -3.74 -3.66 -32.67
N ALA A 158 -3.41 -4.95 -32.85
CA ALA A 158 -3.80 -5.74 -34.02
C ALA A 158 -3.40 -5.11 -35.37
N ARG A 159 -2.28 -4.36 -35.41
CA ARG A 159 -1.67 -3.83 -36.63
C ARG A 159 -0.21 -4.26 -36.72
N PRO A 160 0.31 -4.58 -37.92
CA PRO A 160 1.71 -4.89 -38.10
C PRO A 160 2.57 -3.62 -38.00
N HIS A 161 3.66 -3.69 -37.24
CA HIS A 161 4.64 -2.63 -37.10
C HIS A 161 6.05 -3.13 -37.43
N GLU A 162 6.79 -2.35 -38.21
CA GLU A 162 8.22 -2.56 -38.39
C GLU A 162 8.95 -2.19 -37.08
N THR A 163 9.59 -3.19 -36.47
CA THR A 163 10.12 -3.09 -35.11
C THR A 163 11.62 -3.36 -35.10
N ARG A 164 12.38 -2.37 -34.63
CA ARG A 164 13.84 -2.46 -34.53
C ARG A 164 14.24 -3.27 -33.31
N VAL A 165 15.15 -4.23 -33.49
CA VAL A 165 15.68 -5.08 -32.42
C VAL A 165 17.10 -4.63 -32.07
N PHE A 166 17.31 -4.31 -30.80
CA PHE A 166 18.60 -3.91 -30.23
C PHE A 166 19.12 -5.00 -29.29
N ILE A 167 20.44 -5.08 -29.18
CA ILE A 167 21.13 -5.97 -28.23
C ILE A 167 21.67 -5.09 -27.11
N ARG A 168 21.30 -5.38 -25.87
CA ARG A 168 21.52 -4.49 -24.72
C ARG A 168 22.98 -4.11 -24.51
N GLU A 169 23.88 -5.07 -24.66
CA GLU A 169 25.32 -4.94 -24.47
C GLU A 169 25.98 -4.00 -25.49
N LYS A 170 25.29 -3.68 -26.59
CA LYS A 170 25.75 -2.72 -27.61
C LYS A 170 25.24 -1.30 -27.36
N LEU A 171 24.39 -1.11 -26.35
CA LEU A 171 23.86 0.20 -25.99
C LEU A 171 24.76 0.85 -24.94
N GLN A 172 24.89 2.17 -25.01
CA GLN A 172 25.72 2.97 -24.13
C GLN A 172 24.85 4.02 -23.43
N PRO A 173 25.25 4.49 -22.24
CA PRO A 173 24.60 5.63 -21.58
C PRO A 173 24.39 6.80 -22.54
N GLY A 174 23.21 7.43 -22.49
CA GLY A 174 22.79 8.50 -23.40
C GLY A 174 22.11 8.03 -24.69
N HIS A 175 22.24 6.75 -25.08
CA HIS A 175 21.53 6.21 -26.23
C HIS A 175 20.02 6.25 -26.02
N THR A 176 19.29 6.61 -27.07
CA THR A 176 17.84 6.71 -27.01
C THR A 176 17.16 5.93 -28.14
N ILE A 177 16.05 5.29 -27.83
CA ILE A 177 15.34 4.36 -28.70
C ILE A 177 13.86 4.69 -28.65
N THR A 178 13.31 5.19 -29.75
CA THR A 178 11.86 5.37 -29.92
C THR A 178 11.21 4.07 -30.37
N GLY A 179 10.10 3.72 -29.74
CA GLY A 179 9.28 2.56 -30.09
C GLY A 179 8.51 2.75 -31.42
N PRO A 180 8.00 1.67 -32.04
CA PRO A 180 8.11 0.28 -31.60
C PRO A 180 9.53 -0.27 -31.70
N ALA A 181 10.04 -0.82 -30.60
CA ALA A 181 11.37 -1.41 -30.54
C ALA A 181 11.44 -2.55 -29.52
N ILE A 182 12.38 -3.46 -29.70
CA ILE A 182 12.67 -4.55 -28.76
C ILE A 182 14.13 -4.44 -28.36
N VAL A 183 14.40 -4.47 -27.05
CA VAL A 183 15.75 -4.58 -26.50
C VAL A 183 15.90 -5.97 -25.90
N CYS A 184 16.77 -6.78 -26.49
CA CYS A 184 17.06 -8.13 -26.04
C CYS A 184 18.28 -8.13 -25.13
N GLU A 185 18.18 -8.87 -24.03
CA GLU A 185 19.23 -9.08 -23.03
C GLU A 185 19.33 -10.60 -22.74
N PRO A 186 20.39 -11.09 -22.10
CA PRO A 186 20.55 -12.52 -21.85
C PRO A 186 19.50 -13.09 -20.89
N THR A 187 19.00 -12.26 -19.96
CA THR A 187 18.06 -12.66 -18.90
C THR A 187 16.70 -11.99 -19.02
N SER A 188 16.51 -11.07 -19.96
CA SER A 188 15.28 -10.29 -20.09
C SER A 188 15.05 -9.82 -21.55
N THR A 189 13.81 -9.42 -21.87
CA THR A 189 13.51 -8.73 -23.13
C THR A 189 12.53 -7.61 -22.86
N THR A 190 12.95 -6.37 -23.13
CA THR A 190 12.12 -5.18 -22.96
C THR A 190 11.49 -4.82 -24.30
N VAL A 191 10.17 -4.74 -24.33
CA VAL A 191 9.40 -4.22 -25.47
C VAL A 191 9.09 -2.76 -25.20
N ILE A 192 9.42 -1.90 -26.16
CA ILE A 192 9.14 -0.46 -26.13
C ILE A 192 7.99 -0.21 -27.11
N ASP A 193 6.82 0.09 -26.57
CA ASP A 193 5.59 0.29 -27.33
C ASP A 193 5.67 1.51 -28.28
N PRO A 194 4.88 1.54 -29.37
CA PRO A 194 4.69 2.75 -30.15
C PRO A 194 4.32 3.96 -29.28
N GLY A 195 4.96 5.11 -29.51
CA GLY A 195 4.74 6.32 -28.71
C GLY A 195 5.56 6.40 -27.43
N TRP A 196 6.27 5.33 -27.05
CA TRP A 196 7.23 5.37 -25.95
C TRP A 196 8.66 5.60 -26.45
N ARG A 197 9.49 6.17 -25.58
CA ARG A 197 10.93 6.35 -25.80
C ARG A 197 11.70 5.79 -24.63
N ALA A 198 12.69 4.94 -24.90
CA ALA A 198 13.66 4.50 -23.91
C ALA A 198 14.94 5.32 -24.00
N GLU A 199 15.55 5.60 -22.85
CA GLU A 199 16.87 6.19 -22.69
C GLU A 199 17.73 5.31 -21.81
N VAL A 200 18.98 5.08 -22.22
CA VAL A 200 19.96 4.36 -21.41
C VAL A 200 20.59 5.33 -20.42
N LEU A 201 20.42 5.08 -19.12
CA LEU A 201 21.00 5.90 -18.06
C LEU A 201 22.45 5.49 -17.73
N GLY A 202 23.09 6.26 -16.86
CA GLY A 202 24.52 6.16 -16.53
C GLY A 202 24.96 4.82 -15.92
N ARG A 203 24.08 4.04 -15.27
CA ARG A 203 24.45 2.69 -14.78
C ARG A 203 23.87 1.59 -15.66
N GLY A 204 23.45 1.92 -16.88
CA GLY A 204 22.85 0.96 -17.79
C GLY A 204 21.43 0.60 -17.40
N GLU A 205 20.67 1.48 -16.76
CA GLU A 205 19.21 1.35 -16.67
C GLU A 205 18.56 1.76 -18.00
N LEU A 206 17.33 1.30 -18.24
CA LEU A 206 16.47 1.79 -19.31
C LEU A 206 15.34 2.61 -18.69
N LEU A 207 15.33 3.92 -18.96
CA LEU A 207 14.22 4.79 -18.62
C LEU A 207 13.26 4.86 -19.79
N LEU A 208 12.13 4.16 -19.70
CA LEU A 208 11.02 4.27 -20.64
C LEU A 208 10.16 5.45 -20.23
N GLN A 209 9.84 6.30 -21.20
CA GLN A 209 8.98 7.45 -21.01
C GLN A 209 7.89 7.46 -22.07
N ASP A 210 6.68 7.76 -21.63
CA ASP A 210 5.58 8.06 -22.51
C ASP A 210 5.92 9.34 -23.29
N HIS A 211 6.04 9.21 -24.62
CA HIS A 211 6.33 10.30 -25.56
C HIS A 211 5.16 10.50 -26.54
N HIS A 212 3.95 10.03 -26.20
CA HIS A 212 2.78 10.41 -26.96
C HIS A 212 2.71 11.95 -26.97
N ARG A 213 2.61 12.54 -28.16
CA ARG A 213 2.35 13.98 -28.29
C ARG A 213 1.10 14.28 -27.48
N THR A 214 1.07 15.38 -26.73
CA THR A 214 -0.13 15.86 -26.05
C THR A 214 -1.26 16.02 -27.09
N GLY A 215 -2.13 15.02 -27.19
CA GLY A 215 -3.15 14.86 -28.23
C GLY A 215 -3.22 13.47 -28.86
N ASP A 216 -2.09 12.76 -28.92
CA ASP A 216 -1.91 11.41 -29.48
C ASP A 216 -1.65 10.34 -28.40
N CYS A 217 -1.79 10.68 -27.11
CA CYS A 217 -1.97 9.63 -26.12
C CYS A 217 -3.20 8.85 -26.59
N PRO A 218 -3.11 7.54 -26.87
CA PRO A 218 -4.25 6.71 -26.65
C PRO A 218 -4.45 6.82 -25.14
N ASN A 219 -5.26 7.79 -24.73
CA ASN A 219 -6.15 7.48 -23.64
C ASN A 219 -6.66 6.07 -23.97
N PHE A 220 -6.59 5.15 -23.03
CA PHE A 220 -7.34 3.90 -23.11
C PHE A 220 -8.85 4.15 -23.41
N ARG A 221 -9.29 5.42 -23.48
CA ARG A 221 -10.43 5.90 -24.27
C ARG A 221 -10.20 5.74 -25.78
N ALA A 222 -10.75 4.67 -26.33
CA ALA A 222 -11.07 4.45 -27.75
C ALA A 222 -10.17 3.48 -28.55
N ALA A 223 -9.97 2.27 -28.03
CA ALA A 223 -10.00 1.09 -28.92
C ALA A 223 -11.45 0.81 -29.33
N LYS A 224 -12.04 1.67 -30.18
CA LYS A 224 -13.23 1.34 -30.95
C LYS A 224 -12.82 0.27 -31.97
N MET A 225 -13.00 -1.00 -31.63
CA MET A 225 -13.06 -2.06 -32.64
C MET A 225 -14.26 -1.77 -33.54
N GLY A 226 -13.97 -1.63 -34.83
CA GLY A 226 -14.91 -1.18 -35.84
C GLY A 226 -16.04 -2.17 -36.09
N LEU A 227 -17.26 -1.65 -36.01
CA LEU A 227 -18.38 -2.02 -36.87
C LEU A 227 -18.98 -0.70 -37.37
N SER A 228 -19.24 -0.64 -38.68
CA SER A 228 -19.65 0.55 -39.46
C SER A 228 -20.94 1.23 -38.92
N PRO A 229 -21.19 2.52 -39.23
CA PRO A 229 -22.21 3.32 -38.55
C PRO A 229 -23.60 3.17 -39.18
N SER A 230 -24.62 2.92 -38.37
CA SER A 230 -26.02 3.15 -38.75
C SER A 230 -26.76 3.97 -37.67
N ALA A 231 -27.18 5.17 -38.07
CA ALA A 231 -28.18 6.08 -37.48
C ALA A 231 -28.04 6.53 -36.00
N PRO A 232 -28.42 7.78 -35.67
CA PRO A 232 -28.35 8.30 -34.30
C PRO A 232 -29.50 7.71 -33.46
N GLN A 233 -29.18 6.71 -32.65
CA GLN A 233 -30.02 6.23 -31.55
C GLN A 233 -29.74 7.07 -30.29
N PRO A 234 -30.75 7.30 -29.42
CA PRO A 234 -30.61 8.09 -28.20
C PRO A 234 -29.49 7.53 -27.32
N SER A 235 -28.66 8.44 -26.79
CA SER A 235 -27.44 8.15 -26.04
C SER A 235 -27.71 7.18 -24.88
N ALA A 236 -27.26 5.93 -25.05
CA ALA A 236 -27.07 4.99 -23.95
C ALA A 236 -26.14 5.62 -22.90
N PRO A 237 -26.30 5.29 -21.59
CA PRO A 237 -25.39 5.76 -20.56
C PRO A 237 -23.96 5.43 -20.99
N GLU A 238 -23.07 6.41 -20.84
CA GLU A 238 -21.65 6.31 -21.14
C GLU A 238 -21.13 5.00 -20.56
N ARG A 239 -20.84 4.00 -21.41
CA ARG A 239 -20.41 2.67 -20.96
C ARG A 239 -19.21 2.88 -20.06
N ALA A 240 -19.35 2.54 -18.77
CA ALA A 240 -18.28 2.68 -17.79
C ALA A 240 -17.02 1.98 -18.34
N ASP A 241 -15.89 2.68 -18.31
CA ASP A 241 -14.61 2.13 -18.72
C ASP A 241 -14.31 0.91 -17.82
N PRO A 242 -14.23 -0.32 -18.37
CA PRO A 242 -14.09 -1.53 -17.57
C PRO A 242 -12.80 -1.55 -16.75
N ILE A 243 -11.75 -0.87 -17.22
CA ILE A 243 -10.47 -0.76 -16.49
C ILE A 243 -10.66 0.17 -15.30
N MET A 244 -11.28 1.32 -15.50
CA MET A 244 -11.55 2.26 -14.40
C MET A 244 -12.52 1.68 -13.39
N LEU A 245 -13.56 0.96 -13.84
CA LEU A 245 -14.49 0.25 -12.97
C LEU A 245 -13.75 -0.72 -12.07
N GLU A 246 -12.86 -1.55 -12.62
CA GLU A 246 -12.07 -2.51 -11.84
C GLU A 246 -11.10 -1.83 -10.87
N ILE A 247 -10.45 -0.74 -11.31
CA ILE A 247 -9.56 0.05 -10.45
C ILE A 247 -10.32 0.63 -9.25
N PHE A 248 -11.49 1.23 -9.48
CA PHE A 248 -12.29 1.79 -8.40
C PHE A 248 -12.89 0.71 -7.51
N ASN A 249 -13.34 -0.41 -8.08
CA ASN A 249 -13.84 -1.55 -7.32
C ASN A 249 -12.79 -2.04 -6.30
N ASN A 250 -11.55 -2.26 -6.74
CA ASN A 250 -10.46 -2.68 -5.85
C ASN A 250 -10.07 -1.59 -4.84
N GLN A 251 -10.08 -0.30 -5.23
CA GLN A 251 -9.80 0.79 -4.29
C GLN A 251 -10.84 0.89 -3.18
N PHE A 252 -12.13 0.81 -3.51
CA PHE A 252 -13.20 0.86 -2.52
C PHE A 252 -13.17 -0.38 -1.61
N ALA A 253 -12.94 -1.57 -2.17
CA ALA A 253 -12.76 -2.79 -1.39
C ALA A 253 -11.60 -2.66 -0.40
N GLY A 254 -10.47 -2.11 -0.86
CA GLY A 254 -9.31 -1.82 -0.02
C GLY A 254 -9.66 -0.87 1.14
N ILE A 255 -10.46 0.19 0.89
CA ILE A 255 -10.91 1.09 1.97
C ILE A 255 -11.73 0.34 3.01
N ALA A 256 -12.72 -0.45 2.59
CA ALA A 256 -13.57 -1.20 3.51
C ALA A 256 -12.76 -2.23 4.34
N GLU A 257 -11.79 -2.91 3.71
CA GLU A 257 -10.88 -3.82 4.40
C GLU A 257 -10.00 -3.09 5.42
N GLN A 258 -9.42 -1.94 5.07
CA GLN A 258 -8.61 -1.14 6.00
C GLN A 258 -9.43 -0.59 7.18
N MET A 259 -10.70 -0.23 6.96
CA MET A 259 -11.62 0.10 8.05
C MET A 259 -11.77 -1.08 9.01
N GLY A 260 -11.93 -2.30 8.48
CA GLY A 260 -12.05 -3.53 9.26
C GLY A 260 -10.79 -3.85 10.07
N ILE A 261 -9.61 -3.75 9.45
CA ILE A 261 -8.31 -3.93 10.12
C ILE A 261 -8.15 -2.91 11.26
N THR A 262 -8.52 -1.66 11.02
CA THR A 262 -8.46 -0.59 12.03
C THR A 262 -9.36 -0.90 13.22
N LEU A 263 -10.62 -1.29 12.96
CA LEU A 263 -11.57 -1.67 14.00
C LEU A 263 -11.07 -2.88 14.81
N ARG A 264 -10.54 -3.91 14.14
CA ARG A 264 -9.97 -5.09 14.80
C ARG A 264 -8.79 -4.73 15.70
N ASN A 265 -7.82 -3.97 15.18
CA ASN A 265 -6.58 -3.65 15.89
C ASN A 265 -6.80 -2.72 17.09
N THR A 266 -7.88 -1.95 17.08
CA THR A 266 -8.23 -1.01 18.16
C THR A 266 -9.26 -1.56 19.15
N SER A 267 -9.77 -2.78 18.93
CA SER A 267 -10.79 -3.37 19.78
C SER A 267 -10.20 -4.17 20.94
N SER A 268 -10.78 -4.01 22.13
CA SER A 268 -10.55 -4.90 23.27
C SER A 268 -11.58 -6.04 23.37
N SER A 269 -12.64 -6.03 22.55
CA SER A 269 -13.65 -7.08 22.56
C SER A 269 -13.13 -8.33 21.86
N VAL A 270 -13.20 -9.48 22.55
CA VAL A 270 -12.84 -10.79 21.99
C VAL A 270 -13.70 -11.13 20.77
N ASN A 271 -14.98 -10.73 20.77
CA ASN A 271 -15.85 -10.94 19.61
C ASN A 271 -15.33 -10.21 18.37
N VAL A 272 -14.83 -8.98 18.53
CA VAL A 272 -14.32 -8.20 17.40
C VAL A 272 -12.91 -8.64 17.01
N LYS A 273 -11.99 -8.76 17.98
CA LYS A 273 -10.57 -8.97 17.68
C LYS A 273 -10.21 -10.42 17.31
N GLU A 274 -10.92 -11.41 17.86
CA GLU A 274 -10.69 -12.84 17.60
C GLU A 274 -11.78 -13.47 16.73
N ARG A 275 -13.07 -13.25 17.05
CA ARG A 275 -14.18 -13.85 16.29
C ARG A 275 -14.52 -13.09 15.01
N LEU A 276 -13.93 -11.91 14.81
CA LEU A 276 -14.17 -11.02 13.67
C LEU A 276 -15.65 -10.67 13.51
N ASP A 277 -16.34 -10.47 14.64
CA ASP A 277 -17.76 -10.17 14.71
C ASP A 277 -18.05 -8.69 14.46
N PHE A 278 -17.73 -8.26 13.25
CA PHE A 278 -17.93 -6.90 12.77
C PHE A 278 -18.04 -6.86 11.25
N SER A 279 -18.51 -5.74 10.70
CA SER A 279 -18.50 -5.47 9.26
C SER A 279 -18.32 -3.99 8.99
N CYS A 280 -17.57 -3.69 7.93
CA CYS A 280 -17.30 -2.34 7.47
C CYS A 280 -17.76 -2.21 6.02
N ALA A 281 -18.45 -1.11 5.70
CA ALA A 281 -19.03 -0.91 4.39
C ALA A 281 -19.09 0.57 3.99
N ILE A 282 -19.18 0.79 2.68
CA ILE A 282 -19.36 2.11 2.06
C ILE A 282 -20.71 2.11 1.33
N PHE A 283 -21.46 3.21 1.48
CA PHE A 283 -22.80 3.36 0.92
C PHE A 283 -22.92 4.64 0.11
N THR A 284 -23.76 4.63 -0.92
CA THR A 284 -24.13 5.84 -1.66
C THR A 284 -24.81 6.87 -0.75
N PRO A 285 -24.97 8.15 -1.17
CA PRO A 285 -25.73 9.15 -0.43
C PRO A 285 -27.18 8.74 -0.12
N THR A 286 -27.74 7.79 -0.87
CA THR A 286 -29.10 7.25 -0.70
C THR A 286 -29.12 5.96 0.13
N GLY A 287 -27.98 5.50 0.64
CA GLY A 287 -27.88 4.31 1.49
C GLY A 287 -27.82 2.98 0.74
N GLU A 288 -27.44 2.97 -0.54
CA GLU A 288 -27.19 1.72 -1.29
C GLU A 288 -25.77 1.23 -1.04
N LEU A 289 -25.61 -0.07 -0.82
CA LEU A 289 -24.30 -0.68 -0.59
C LEU A 289 -23.41 -0.57 -1.84
N VAL A 290 -22.24 0.04 -1.69
CA VAL A 290 -21.21 0.11 -2.74
C VAL A 290 -20.22 -1.05 -2.59
N VAL A 291 -19.69 -1.24 -1.38
CA VAL A 291 -18.72 -2.30 -1.07
C VAL A 291 -18.74 -2.61 0.42
N ASN A 292 -18.29 -3.82 0.77
CA ASN A 292 -18.12 -4.27 2.15
C ASN A 292 -16.83 -5.07 2.33
N ALA A 293 -16.30 -5.08 3.55
CA ALA A 293 -15.31 -6.06 3.97
C ALA A 293 -16.00 -7.41 4.26
N PRO A 294 -15.41 -8.56 3.87
CA PRO A 294 -16.05 -9.86 3.96
C PRO A 294 -15.86 -10.50 5.34
N HIS A 295 -16.83 -10.35 6.25
CA HIS A 295 -16.76 -11.04 7.56
C HIS A 295 -18.09 -11.69 7.96
N ILE A 296 -19.22 -11.00 7.86
CA ILE A 296 -20.52 -11.52 8.32
C ILE A 296 -21.65 -11.24 7.32
N PRO A 297 -22.22 -12.26 6.65
CA PRO A 297 -23.26 -12.08 5.64
C PRO A 297 -24.54 -11.40 6.15
N VAL A 298 -24.94 -11.62 7.40
CA VAL A 298 -26.18 -11.04 7.96
C VAL A 298 -26.11 -9.51 8.07
N HIS A 299 -24.91 -8.93 8.21
CA HIS A 299 -24.73 -7.47 8.28
C HIS A 299 -25.01 -6.77 6.94
N LEU A 300 -24.87 -7.45 5.80
CA LEU A 300 -24.84 -6.83 4.47
C LEU A 300 -26.18 -6.23 4.06
N GLY A 301 -27.25 -7.01 4.21
CA GLY A 301 -28.60 -6.51 3.91
C GLY A 301 -29.06 -5.50 4.96
N ALA A 302 -28.77 -5.77 6.23
CA ALA A 302 -29.32 -5.03 7.35
C ALA A 302 -28.70 -3.63 7.51
N MET A 303 -27.39 -3.47 7.24
CA MET A 303 -26.73 -2.16 7.32
C MET A 303 -27.25 -1.15 6.28
N SER A 304 -27.68 -1.60 5.10
CA SER A 304 -28.27 -0.71 4.09
C SER A 304 -29.56 -0.06 4.60
N GLU A 305 -30.42 -0.83 5.26
CA GLU A 305 -31.64 -0.31 5.89
C GLU A 305 -31.33 0.70 7.01
N THR A 306 -30.28 0.44 7.80
CA THR A 306 -29.82 1.38 8.83
C THR A 306 -29.39 2.72 8.24
N VAL A 307 -28.60 2.71 7.16
CA VAL A 307 -28.16 3.96 6.52
C VAL A 307 -29.34 4.69 5.89
N ARG A 308 -30.27 3.98 5.23
CA ARG A 308 -31.49 4.59 4.68
C ARG A 308 -32.38 5.22 5.75
N ALA A 309 -32.54 4.57 6.90
CA ALA A 309 -33.30 5.12 8.01
C ALA A 309 -32.65 6.42 8.54
N ILE A 310 -31.32 6.44 8.68
CA ILE A 310 -30.59 7.66 9.05
C ILE A 310 -30.82 8.77 8.02
N VAL A 311 -30.73 8.47 6.73
CA VAL A 311 -30.98 9.46 5.66
C VAL A 311 -32.42 9.98 5.70
N ALA A 312 -33.41 9.11 5.94
CA ALA A 312 -34.82 9.49 5.95
C ALA A 312 -35.23 10.32 7.17
N GLU A 313 -34.57 10.11 8.32
CA GLU A 313 -34.95 10.71 9.60
C GLU A 313 -34.17 11.97 9.97
N ASN A 314 -33.14 12.30 9.19
CA ASN A 314 -32.29 13.45 9.44
C ASN A 314 -32.37 14.42 8.25
N GLU A 315 -33.08 15.52 8.44
CA GLU A 315 -33.27 16.56 7.40
C GLU A 315 -31.98 17.26 7.00
N ALA A 316 -30.99 17.33 7.91
CA ALA A 316 -29.71 17.97 7.66
C ALA A 316 -28.55 17.12 8.23
N ILE A 317 -27.77 16.51 7.35
CA ILE A 317 -26.56 15.77 7.68
C ILE A 317 -25.36 16.66 7.38
N LYS A 318 -24.52 16.91 8.39
CA LYS A 318 -23.40 17.86 8.33
C LYS A 318 -22.04 17.15 8.40
N PRO A 319 -20.98 17.78 7.88
CA PRO A 319 -19.61 17.32 8.12
C PRO A 319 -19.32 17.20 9.62
N GLY A 320 -18.78 16.06 10.03
CA GLY A 320 -18.43 15.79 11.43
C GLY A 320 -19.53 15.10 12.25
N ASP A 321 -20.75 14.96 11.71
CA ASP A 321 -21.79 14.15 12.36
C ASP A 321 -21.36 12.68 12.43
N VAL A 322 -21.78 11.99 13.49
CA VAL A 322 -21.60 10.54 13.65
C VAL A 322 -22.89 9.99 14.24
N PHE A 323 -23.51 9.04 13.55
CA PHE A 323 -24.75 8.40 13.97
C PHE A 323 -24.43 7.05 14.60
N VAL A 324 -25.08 6.73 15.72
CA VAL A 324 -24.91 5.46 16.42
C VAL A 324 -26.29 4.86 16.67
N THR A 325 -26.50 3.62 16.26
CA THR A 325 -27.78 2.93 16.43
C THR A 325 -27.62 1.42 16.52
N ASN A 326 -28.50 0.78 17.28
CA ASN A 326 -28.70 -0.65 17.35
C ASN A 326 -30.18 -1.03 17.21
N ASP A 327 -31.00 -0.16 16.60
CA ASP A 327 -32.44 -0.35 16.45
C ASP A 327 -32.75 -1.57 15.54
N PRO A 328 -33.32 -2.67 16.08
CA PRO A 328 -33.59 -3.86 15.30
C PRO A 328 -34.69 -3.65 14.25
N TYR A 329 -35.55 -2.65 14.42
CA TYR A 329 -36.61 -2.35 13.46
C TYR A 329 -36.12 -1.54 12.26
N ARG A 330 -34.88 -1.02 12.32
CA ARG A 330 -34.26 -0.18 11.28
C ARG A 330 -32.92 -0.76 10.82
N GLY A 331 -32.90 -2.08 10.59
CA GLY A 331 -31.74 -2.79 10.05
C GLY A 331 -30.71 -3.20 11.09
N GLY A 332 -30.96 -3.07 12.39
CA GLY A 332 -30.19 -3.76 13.42
C GLY A 332 -30.47 -5.26 13.40
N SER A 333 -29.43 -6.09 13.56
CA SER A 333 -29.57 -7.56 13.60
C SER A 333 -30.07 -8.03 14.97
N HIS A 334 -29.52 -7.48 16.04
CA HIS A 334 -29.99 -7.62 17.42
C HIS A 334 -29.34 -6.56 18.31
N LEU A 335 -29.82 -6.39 19.54
CA LEU A 335 -29.39 -5.32 20.46
C LEU A 335 -27.86 -5.21 20.68
N PRO A 336 -27.09 -6.32 20.75
CA PRO A 336 -25.63 -6.26 20.84
C PRO A 336 -24.90 -5.65 19.63
N ASP A 337 -25.54 -5.56 18.46
CA ASP A 337 -24.90 -5.06 17.25
C ASP A 337 -25.09 -3.55 17.15
N VAL A 338 -24.02 -2.83 17.42
CA VAL A 338 -24.00 -1.37 17.32
C VAL A 338 -23.43 -0.97 15.97
N THR A 339 -24.18 -0.14 15.24
CA THR A 339 -23.76 0.43 13.97
C THR A 339 -23.40 1.89 14.15
N VAL A 340 -22.19 2.24 13.74
CA VAL A 340 -21.72 3.63 13.64
C VAL A 340 -21.71 4.00 12.16
N VAL A 341 -22.37 5.11 11.80
CA VAL A 341 -22.46 5.62 10.44
C VAL A 341 -21.93 7.05 10.39
N THR A 342 -21.00 7.30 9.49
CA THR A 342 -20.34 8.60 9.34
C THR A 342 -20.50 9.10 7.89
N PRO A 343 -21.05 10.32 7.67
CA PRO A 343 -21.11 10.93 6.36
C PRO A 343 -19.73 11.39 5.91
N VAL A 344 -19.41 11.13 4.64
CA VAL A 344 -18.25 11.72 3.98
C VAL A 344 -18.73 12.83 3.07
N VAL A 345 -18.32 14.05 3.40
CA VAL A 345 -18.76 15.28 2.74
C VAL A 345 -17.57 15.92 2.03
N ASP A 346 -17.78 16.44 0.83
CA ASP A 346 -16.77 17.21 0.12
C ASP A 346 -16.45 18.50 0.91
N PRO A 347 -15.19 18.70 1.35
CA PRO A 347 -14.83 19.85 2.16
C PRO A 347 -14.96 21.18 1.42
N LYS A 348 -14.99 21.18 0.08
CA LYS A 348 -15.12 22.41 -0.73
C LYS A 348 -16.56 22.76 -1.02
N SER A 349 -17.34 21.78 -1.47
CA SER A 349 -18.74 22.02 -1.88
C SER A 349 -19.75 21.81 -0.76
N GLY A 350 -19.37 21.16 0.34
CA GLY A 350 -20.29 20.76 1.40
C GLY A 350 -21.26 19.65 0.99
N ARG A 351 -21.07 19.05 -0.19
CA ARG A 351 -21.95 18.01 -0.74
C ARG A 351 -21.65 16.65 -0.11
N LEU A 352 -22.69 15.96 0.37
CA LEU A 352 -22.60 14.57 0.79
C LEU A 352 -22.17 13.69 -0.39
N LEU A 353 -21.07 12.95 -0.22
CA LEU A 353 -20.48 12.09 -1.25
C LEU A 353 -20.91 10.63 -1.07
N PHE A 354 -20.82 10.12 0.15
CA PHE A 354 -21.14 8.74 0.53
C PHE A 354 -21.17 8.62 2.06
N PHE A 355 -21.57 7.45 2.57
CA PHE A 355 -21.43 7.10 3.98
C PHE A 355 -20.42 5.97 4.17
N THR A 356 -19.72 5.99 5.30
CA THR A 356 -19.04 4.81 5.83
C THR A 356 -19.84 4.29 7.01
N ALA A 357 -19.90 2.97 7.17
CA ALA A 357 -20.48 2.37 8.36
C ALA A 357 -19.65 1.20 8.88
N GLY A 358 -19.55 1.12 10.20
CA GLY A 358 -18.99 -0.01 10.94
C GLY A 358 -20.04 -0.57 11.88
N ARG A 359 -20.32 -1.87 11.78
CA ARG A 359 -21.15 -2.61 12.74
C ARG A 359 -20.28 -3.57 13.51
N ALA A 360 -20.41 -3.62 14.83
CA ALA A 360 -19.67 -4.55 15.66
C ALA A 360 -20.55 -5.11 16.78
N HIS A 361 -20.35 -6.38 17.09
CA HIS A 361 -21.01 -7.02 18.22
C HIS A 361 -20.31 -6.64 19.52
N HIS A 362 -21.03 -5.93 20.39
CA HIS A 362 -20.58 -5.62 21.74
C HIS A 362 -20.94 -6.76 22.71
N ALA A 363 -19.99 -7.27 23.48
CA ALA A 363 -20.22 -8.26 24.53
C ALA A 363 -19.29 -8.00 25.72
#